data_AF-A0A969SQY2-F1
#
_entry.id   AF-A0A969SQY2-F1
#
_cell.length_a   1.000
_cell.length_b   1.000
_cell.length_c   1.000
_cell.angle_alpha   90.00
_cell.angle_beta   90.00
_cell.angle_gamma   90.00
#
_symmetry.space_group_name_H-M   'P 1'
#
loop_
_entity.id
_entity.type
_entity.pdbx_description
1 polymer ?
#
loop_
_entity_poly.entity_id
_entity_poly.type
_entity_poly.pdbx_seq_one_letter_code
_entity_poly.pdbx_strand_id
1 'polypeptide(L)' 'MSKRVFVTLPDSVFEELEQWADSQGRPTANLAAFLIETSIRQAKESGEINPPKTRESK' A
#
# COMPACT_ATOMS: atom_id res chain seq x y z
N MET A 1 -1.46 15.32 1.35
CA MET A 1 -2.79 14.90 1.88
C MET A 1 -2.90 13.40 1.76
N SER A 2 -3.20 12.68 2.85
CA SER A 2 -3.49 11.24 2.82
C SER A 2 -4.99 10.99 2.62
N LYS A 3 -5.33 9.86 1.99
CA LYS A 3 -6.71 9.37 1.84
C LYS A 3 -6.81 8.03 2.58
N ARG A 4 -7.93 7.77 3.26
CA ARG A 4 -8.18 6.51 3.95
C ARG A 4 -8.97 5.57 3.04
N VAL A 5 -8.53 4.33 2.96
CA VAL A 5 -9.22 3.23 2.28
C VAL A 5 -9.33 2.06 3.25
N PHE A 6 -10.36 1.24 3.09
CA PHE A 6 -10.53 -0.01 3.83
C PHE A 6 -10.22 -1.17 2.88
N VAL A 7 -9.39 -2.11 3.32
CA VAL A 7 -8.98 -3.29 2.54
C VAL A 7 -9.29 -4.53 3.35
N THR A 8 -9.89 -5.53 2.73
CA THR A 8 -10.11 -6.85 3.32
C THR A 8 -8.97 -7.77 2.90
N LEU A 9 -8.35 -8.44 3.87
CA LEU A 9 -7.25 -9.37 3.65
C LEU A 9 -7.66 -10.76 4.16
N PRO A 10 -7.16 -11.85 3.56
CA PRO A 10 -7.22 -13.17 4.18
C PRO A 10 -6.51 -13.17 5.54
N ASP A 11 -7.01 -13.94 6.51
CA ASP A 11 -6.48 -13.98 7.88
C ASP A 11 -4.97 -14.27 7.89
N SER A 12 -4.52 -15.27 7.12
CA SER A 12 -3.09 -15.63 7.05
C SER A 12 -2.21 -14.48 6.58
N VAL A 13 -2.69 -13.67 5.63
CA VAL A 13 -1.95 -12.51 5.11
C VAL A 13 -1.91 -11.40 6.16
N PHE A 14 -3.00 -11.21 6.90
CA PHE A 14 -3.03 -10.23 7.98
C PHE A 14 -2.09 -10.61 9.11
N GLU A 15 -2.03 -11.88 9.51
CA GLU A 15 -1.12 -12.38 10.54
C GLU A 15 0.35 -12.16 10.16
N GLU A 16 0.74 -12.50 8.93
CA GLU A 16 2.11 -12.26 8.44
C GLU A 16 2.45 -10.76 8.42
N LEU A 17 1.50 -9.94 8.00
CA LEU A 17 1.65 -8.48 7.97
C LEU A 17 1.80 -7.90 9.39
N GLU A 18 1.01 -8.37 10.35
CA GLU A 18 1.06 -7.94 11.75
C GLU A 18 2.39 -8.33 12.40
N GLN A 19 2.82 -9.58 12.25
CA GLN A 19 4.11 -10.05 12.74
C GLN A 19 5.27 -9.21 12.19
N TRP A 20 5.22 -8.89 10.89
CA TRP A 20 6.24 -8.05 10.28
C TRP A 20 6.21 -6.61 10.84
N ALA A 21 5.02 -6.03 11.03
CA ALA A 21 4.88 -4.69 11.61
C ALA A 21 5.44 -4.62 13.04
N ASP A 22 5.14 -5.64 13.84
CA ASP A 22 5.60 -5.78 15.22
C ASP A 22 7.13 -5.90 15.29
N SER A 23 7.74 -6.68 14.40
CA SER A 23 9.21 -6.78 14.31
C SER A 23 9.91 -5.44 14.02
N GLN A 24 9.18 -4.48 13.42
CA GLN A 24 9.66 -3.13 13.11
C GLN A 24 9.21 -2.09 14.15
N GLY A 25 8.44 -2.48 15.16
CA GLY A 25 7.91 -1.58 16.19
C GLY A 25 6.97 -0.52 15.62
N ARG A 26 6.16 -0.85 14.59
CA ARG A 26 5.26 0.11 13.94
C ARG A 26 3.84 -0.44 13.79
N PRO A 27 2.80 0.42 13.72
CA PRO A 27 1.43 -0.04 13.49
C PRO A 27 1.27 -0.80 12.16
N THR A 28 0.47 -1.87 12.17
CA THR A 28 0.14 -2.70 10.98
C THR A 28 -0.37 -1.86 9.82
N ALA A 29 -1.24 -0.89 10.08
CA ALA A 29 -1.77 0.02 9.05
C ALA A 29 -0.68 0.88 8.38
N ASN A 30 0.36 1.27 9.10
CA ASN A 30 1.48 2.01 8.53
C ASN A 30 2.34 1.11 7.64
N LEU A 31 2.56 -0.15 8.03
CA LEU A 31 3.22 -1.12 7.17
C LEU A 31 2.42 -1.37 5.90
N ALA A 32 1.11 -1.61 6.02
CA ALA A 32 0.23 -1.79 4.88
C ALA A 32 0.31 -0.61 3.90
N ALA A 33 0.22 0.62 4.41
CA ALA A 33 0.30 1.83 3.58
C ALA A 33 1.64 1.94 2.83
N PHE A 34 2.75 1.66 3.51
CA PHE A 34 4.08 1.67 2.91
C PHE A 34 4.23 0.60 1.81
N LEU A 35 3.71 -0.61 2.04
CA LEU A 35 3.77 -1.69 1.06
C LEU A 35 2.94 -1.35 -0.17
N ILE A 36 1.72 -0.85 0.01
CA ILE A 36 0.86 -0.40 -1.09
C ILE A 36 1.55 0.70 -1.91
N GLU A 37 2.16 1.70 -1.25
CA GLU A 37 2.90 2.76 -1.94
C GLU A 37 4.07 2.19 -2.76
N THR A 38 4.84 1.30 -2.15
CA THR A 38 6.02 0.66 -2.78
C THR A 38 5.61 -0.16 -4.00
N SER A 39 4.56 -0.99 -3.88
CA SER A 39 4.05 -1.78 -5.00
C SER A 39 3.52 -0.91 -6.14
N ILE A 40 2.81 0.17 -5.85
CA ILE A 40 2.36 1.13 -6.87
C ILE A 40 3.56 1.77 -7.57
N ARG A 41 4.62 2.11 -6.84
CA ARG A 41 5.85 2.67 -7.43
C ARG A 41 6.50 1.68 -8.38
N GLN A 42 6.69 0.44 -7.95
CA GLN A 42 7.25 -0.63 -8.78
C GLN A 42 6.40 -0.92 -10.02
N ALA A 43 5.07 -0.91 -9.89
CA ALA A 43 4.14 -1.08 -11.01
C ALA A 43 4.25 0.06 -12.03
N LYS A 44 4.56 1.30 -11.59
CA LYS A 44 4.83 2.42 -12.52
C LYS A 44 6.18 2.25 -13.23
N GLU A 45 7.20 1.86 -12.48
CA GLU A 45 8.57 1.68 -13.01
C GLU A 45 8.64 0.54 -14.03
N SER A 46 7.87 -0.54 -13.81
CA SER A 46 7.75 -1.68 -14.73
C SER A 46 6.81 -1.44 -15.91
N GLY A 47 6.05 -0.34 -15.90
CA GLY A 47 5.04 -0.03 -16.93
C GLY A 47 3.73 -0.82 -16.81
N GLU A 48 3.52 -1.58 -15.73
CA GLU A 48 2.29 -2.33 -15.46
C GLU A 48 1.09 -1.40 -15.24
N ILE A 49 1.30 -0.27 -14.56
CA ILE A 49 0.31 0.81 -14.48
C ILE A 49 0.78 2.03 -15.26
N ASN A 50 0.02 2.39 -16.28
CA ASN A 50 0.21 3.65 -16.98
C ASN A 50 -0.18 4.79 -16.02
N PRO A 51 0.72 5.76 -15.71
CA PRO A 51 0.31 6.92 -14.96
C PRO A 51 -0.84 7.59 -15.72
N PRO A 52 -2.00 7.84 -15.09
CA PRO A 52 -3.07 8.53 -15.78
C PRO A 52 -2.51 9.88 -16.25
N LYS A 53 -2.70 10.20 -17.54
CA LYS A 53 -2.53 11.58 -18.02
C LYS A 53 -3.36 12.45 -17.09
N THR A 54 -2.70 13.35 -16.37
CA THR A 54 -3.27 14.27 -15.38
C THR A 54 -4.67 14.69 -15.81
N ARG A 55 -5.71 14.16 -15.18
CA ARG A 55 -7.00 14.84 -15.19
C ARG A 55 -6.84 15.96 -14.19
N GLU A 56 -6.49 17.14 -14.70
CA GLU A 56 -6.59 18.38 -13.94
C GLU A 56 -8.00 18.43 -13.35
N SER A 57 -8.08 18.36 -12.02
CA SER A 57 -9.34 18.61 -11.32
C SER A 57 -9.68 20.08 -11.52
N LYS A 58 -10.72 20.33 -12.32
CA LYS A 58 -11.38 21.63 -12.46
C LYS A 58 -12.15 22.01 -11.20
#